data_AF-A0A1G6CAL1-F1
#
_entry.id   AF-A0A1G6CAL1-F1
#
_cell.length_a   1.000
_cell.length_b   1.000
_cell.length_c   1.000
_cell.angle_alpha   90.00
_cell.angle_beta   90.00
_cell.angle_gamma   90.00
#
_symmetry.space_group_name_H-M   'P 1'
#
loop_
_entity.id
_entity.type
_entity.pdbx_description
1 polymer ?
#
loop_
_entity_poly.entity_id
_entity_poly.type
_entity_poly.pdbx_seq_one_letter_code
_entity_poly.pdbx_strand_id
1 'polypeptide(L)' 'MTNTKQSTNKADLELDLEHCSGCQACLEMCPEVFGWDDNLDKPVLKESSGPRDQVLQVAAFCPMDCIRVAGWKRDW' A
#
# COMPACT_ATOMS: atom_id res chain seq x y z
N MET A 1 16.04 -11.47 21.49
CA MET A 1 16.51 -11.36 20.10
C MET A 1 16.05 -10.01 19.57
N THR A 2 16.83 -8.96 19.83
CA THR A 2 16.49 -7.59 19.43
C THR A 2 17.18 -7.29 18.11
N ASN A 3 16.42 -7.17 17.02
CA ASN A 3 16.97 -6.64 15.77
C ASN A 3 16.24 -5.35 15.39
N THR A 4 16.63 -4.29 16.08
CA THR A 4 16.24 -2.90 15.88
C THR A 4 16.93 -2.34 14.63
N LYS A 5 16.32 -2.47 13.43
CA LYS A 5 16.69 -1.65 12.25
C LYS A 5 15.49 -1.49 11.29
N GLN A 6 14.37 -0.94 11.76
CA GLN A 6 13.42 -0.33 10.83
C GLN A 6 13.93 1.07 10.50
N SER A 7 14.61 1.15 9.35
CA SER A 7 15.13 2.37 8.75
C SER A 7 14.04 3.45 8.73
N THR A 8 14.38 4.68 9.09
CA THR A 8 13.51 5.85 9.27
C THR A 8 12.89 6.39 7.96
N ASN A 9 12.65 5.54 6.96
CA ASN A 9 12.17 5.95 5.65
C ASN A 9 10.72 5.51 5.45
N LYS A 10 9.78 6.34 5.93
CA LYS A 10 8.36 6.21 5.58
C LYS A 10 8.08 6.96 4.27
N ALA A 11 7.06 6.53 3.54
CA ALA A 11 6.52 7.25 2.40
C ALA A 11 5.02 7.43 2.56
N ASP A 12 4.53 8.61 2.16
CA ASP A 12 3.10 8.88 2.07
C ASP A 12 2.48 8.11 0.90
N LEU A 13 1.21 7.77 1.03
CA LEU A 13 0.49 6.96 0.07
C LEU A 13 -0.98 7.36 -0.04
N GLU A 14 -1.52 7.19 -1.24
CA GLU A 14 -2.91 7.49 -1.58
C GLU A 14 -3.50 6.34 -2.43
N LEU A 15 -4.82 6.20 -2.38
CA LEU A 15 -5.55 5.20 -3.14
C LEU A 15 -6.38 5.83 -4.26
N ASP A 16 -6.22 5.29 -5.47
CA ASP A 16 -7.03 5.57 -6.66
C ASP A 16 -7.80 4.29 -7.03
N LEU A 17 -9.07 4.23 -6.60
CA LEU A 17 -9.85 2.99 -6.57
C LEU A 17 -10.83 2.81 -7.72
N GLU A 18 -10.83 3.73 -8.69
CA GLU A 18 -11.74 3.74 -9.84
C GLU A 18 -11.75 2.37 -10.54
N HIS A 19 -10.56 1.80 -10.75
CA HIS A 19 -10.37 0.53 -11.46
C HIS A 19 -10.00 -0.64 -10.54
N CYS A 20 -10.07 -0.48 -9.22
CA CYS A 20 -9.64 -1.52 -8.28
C CYS A 20 -10.45 -2.82 -8.48
N SER A 21 -9.75 -3.93 -8.71
CA SER A 21 -10.33 -5.25 -8.98
C SER A 21 -10.68 -6.07 -7.73
N GLY A 22 -10.41 -5.53 -6.55
CA GLY A 22 -10.64 -6.21 -5.28
C GLY A 22 -9.76 -7.45 -5.03
N CYS A 23 -8.55 -7.49 -5.57
CA CYS A 23 -7.64 -8.64 -5.41
C CYS A 23 -7.14 -8.90 -3.98
N GLN A 24 -7.37 -7.97 -3.04
CA GLN A 24 -6.97 -8.05 -1.62
C GLN A 24 -5.46 -8.19 -1.34
N ALA A 25 -4.59 -8.22 -2.35
CA ALA A 25 -3.14 -8.34 -2.17
C ALA A 25 -2.54 -7.24 -1.26
N CYS A 26 -3.06 -6.01 -1.33
CA CYS A 26 -2.59 -4.92 -0.46
C CYS A 26 -2.85 -5.16 1.03
N LEU A 27 -3.99 -5.77 1.37
CA LEU A 27 -4.32 -6.17 2.74
C LEU A 27 -3.41 -7.32 3.21
N GLU A 28 -3.16 -8.31 2.36
CA GLU A 28 -2.32 -9.47 2.72
C GLU A 28 -0.85 -9.09 2.90
N MET A 29 -0.34 -8.16 2.08
CA MET A 29 1.07 -7.78 2.07
C MET A 29 1.45 -6.75 3.14
N CYS A 30 0.53 -5.87 3.53
CA CYS A 30 0.79 -4.80 4.49
C CYS A 30 -0.47 -4.48 5.31
N PRO A 31 -0.96 -5.43 6.13
CA PRO A 31 -2.20 -5.30 6.90
C PRO A 31 -2.17 -4.17 7.94
N GLU A 32 -1.00 -3.64 8.27
CA GLU A 32 -0.82 -2.49 9.15
C GLU A 32 -1.12 -1.14 8.47
N VAL A 33 -0.97 -1.05 7.14
CA VAL A 33 -1.28 0.17 6.36
C VAL A 33 -2.64 0.06 5.68
N PHE A 34 -3.00 -1.13 5.20
CA PHE A 34 -4.22 -1.36 4.43
C PHE A 34 -5.29 -2.08 5.27
N GLY A 35 -6.54 -1.69 5.04
CA GLY A 35 -7.74 -2.33 5.54
C GLY A 35 -8.68 -2.68 4.40
N TRP A 36 -9.84 -3.21 4.75
CA TRP A 36 -10.90 -3.57 3.82
C TRP A 36 -12.21 -2.99 4.31
N ASP A 37 -12.98 -2.37 3.39
CA ASP A 37 -14.37 -1.99 3.63
C ASP A 37 -15.26 -3.01 2.95
N ASP A 38 -15.88 -3.89 3.75
CA ASP A 38 -16.79 -4.94 3.26
C ASP A 38 -18.05 -4.38 2.59
N ASN A 39 -18.46 -3.14 2.87
CA ASN A 39 -19.65 -2.55 2.24
C ASN A 39 -19.33 -2.06 0.83
N LEU A 40 -18.12 -1.56 0.62
CA LEU A 40 -17.66 -1.03 -0.66
C LEU A 40 -16.98 -2.10 -1.52
N ASP A 41 -16.57 -3.22 -0.91
CA ASP A 41 -15.72 -4.24 -1.52
C ASP A 41 -14.41 -3.63 -2.07
N LYS A 42 -13.82 -2.74 -1.28
CA LYS A 42 -12.65 -1.93 -1.65
C LYS A 42 -11.66 -1.81 -0.49
N PRO A 43 -10.36 -1.65 -0.79
CA PRO A 43 -9.37 -1.39 0.25
C PRO A 43 -9.53 0.03 0.80
N VAL A 44 -9.17 0.20 2.07
CA VAL A 44 -9.08 1.50 2.76
C VAL A 44 -7.69 1.67 3.37
N LEU A 45 -7.27 2.90 3.61
CA LEU A 45 -6.04 3.18 4.35
C LEU A 45 -6.34 3.23 5.84
N LYS A 46 -5.62 2.43 6.62
CA LYS A 46 -5.53 2.57 8.09
C LYS A 46 -4.57 3.70 8.44
N GLU A 47 -3.49 3.82 7.65
CA GLU A 47 -2.46 4.84 7.80
C GLU A 47 -2.14 5.45 6.43
N SER A 48 -1.97 6.77 6.37
CA SER A 48 -1.61 7.49 5.14
C SER A 48 -0.09 7.44 4.84
N SER A 49 0.69 6.71 5.63
CA SER A 49 2.12 6.53 5.43
C SER A 49 2.63 5.19 5.98
N GLY A 50 3.58 4.57 5.30
CA GLY A 50 4.16 3.28 5.68
C GLY A 50 5.65 3.17 5.35
N PRO A 51 6.34 2.09 5.77
CA PRO A 51 7.74 1.86 5.43
C PRO A 51 7.92 1.86 3.91
N ARG A 52 8.78 2.73 3.39
CA ARG A 52 8.89 3.03 1.95
C ARG A 52 9.02 1.76 1.11
N ASP A 53 9.98 0.90 1.43
CA ASP A 53 10.25 -0.30 0.65
C ASP A 53 9.04 -1.26 0.61
N GLN A 54 8.32 -1.36 1.74
CA GLN A 54 7.13 -2.20 1.85
C GLN A 54 5.96 -1.64 1.05
N VAL A 55 5.68 -0.33 1.15
CA VAL A 55 4.57 0.29 0.41
C VAL A 55 4.85 0.35 -1.09
N LEU A 56 6.13 0.49 -1.50
CA LEU A 56 6.55 0.35 -2.90
C LEU A 56 6.32 -1.07 -3.43
N GLN A 57 6.66 -2.08 -2.63
CA GLN A 57 6.41 -3.47 -3.01
C GLN A 57 4.91 -3.70 -3.17
N VAL A 58 4.08 -3.28 -2.21
CA VAL A 58 2.62 -3.44 -2.29
C VAL A 58 2.06 -2.74 -3.54
N ALA A 59 2.51 -1.53 -3.82
CA ALA A 59 2.08 -0.78 -5.00
C ALA A 59 2.49 -1.45 -6.32
N ALA A 60 3.67 -2.08 -6.39
CA ALA A 60 4.12 -2.83 -7.56
C ALA A 60 3.26 -4.08 -7.85
N PHE A 61 2.72 -4.73 -6.81
CA PHE A 61 1.87 -5.90 -6.92
C PHE A 61 0.40 -5.58 -7.25
N CYS A 62 -0.02 -4.32 -7.13
CA CYS A 62 -1.38 -3.95 -7.47
C CYS A 62 -1.61 -4.11 -8.98
N PRO A 63 -2.52 -5.02 -9.42
CA PRO A 63 -2.72 -5.29 -10.85
C PRO A 63 -3.34 -4.10 -11.61
N MET A 64 -3.97 -3.18 -10.88
CA MET A 64 -4.70 -2.02 -11.43
C MET A 64 -4.02 -0.69 -11.10
N ASP A 65 -2.79 -0.72 -10.57
CA ASP A 65 -2.00 0.49 -10.24
C ASP A 65 -2.73 1.50 -9.32
N CYS A 66 -3.55 0.99 -8.40
CA CYS A 66 -4.39 1.79 -7.52
C CYS A 66 -3.65 2.49 -6.36
N ILE A 67 -2.35 2.27 -6.18
CA ILE A 67 -1.60 2.74 -5.01
C ILE A 67 -0.55 3.73 -5.47
N ARG A 68 -0.71 5.00 -5.07
CA ARG A 68 0.28 6.05 -5.30
C ARG A 68 1.20 6.15 -4.11
N VAL A 69 2.51 6.18 -4.34
CA VAL A 69 3.53 6.32 -3.29
C VAL A 69 4.34 7.58 -3.58
N ALA A 70 4.48 8.45 -2.59
CA ALA A 70 5.20 9.71 -2.74
C ALA A 70 6.65 9.49 -3.21
N GLY A 71 7.04 10.22 -4.27
CA GLY A 71 8.38 10.12 -4.86
C GLY A 71 8.66 8.78 -5.54
N TRP A 72 7.64 8.06 -5.99
CA TRP A 72 7.77 6.90 -6.86
C TRP A 72 6.99 7.10 -8.15
N LYS A 73 7.67 6.94 -9.27
CA LYS A 73 7.07 6.97 -10.60
C LYS A 73 7.28 5.60 -11.21
N ARG A 74 6.20 4.97 -11.65
CA ARG A 74 6.29 3.77 -12.49
C ARG A 74 6.67 4.24 -13.88
N ASP A 75 7.94 4.07 -14.24
CA ASP A 75 8.44 4.33 -15.59
C ASP A 75 8.36 3.01 -16.37
N TRP A 76 7.19 2.71 -16.93
CA TRP A 76 6.99 1.66 -17.94
C TRP A 76 6.17 2.21 -19.10
#